data_AF-A0A640W8I2-F1
#
_entry.id   AF-A0A640W8I2-F1
#
_cell.length_a   1.000
_cell.length_b   1.000
_cell.length_c   1.000
_cell.angle_alpha   90.00
_cell.angle_beta   90.00
_cell.angle_gamma   90.00
#
_symmetry.space_group_name_H-M   'P 1'
#
loop_
_entity.id
_entity.type
_entity.pdbx_description
1 polymer ?
#
loop_
_entity_poly.entity_id
_entity_poly.type
_entity_poly.pdbx_seq_one_letter_code
_entity_poly.pdbx_strand_id
1 'polypeptide(L)'
;MKKVWNHEMSIEEAMEELKYYPFKEVANAKIDFYRNIYKKIPEAIYGKGKSIEEIKAIAEEMAKRQKVFITRVERSVYENIGIKGARYYEEAQM
;
A
#
# COMPACT_ATOMS: atom_id res chain seq x y z
N MET A 1 20.23 3.64 -3.28
CA MET A 1 21.31 4.65 -3.38
C MET A 1 22.31 4.54 -2.22
N LYS A 2 21.98 4.86 -0.96
CA LYS A 2 22.93 4.73 0.18
C LYS A 2 23.50 3.31 0.37
N LYS A 3 22.66 2.27 0.24
CA LYS A 3 23.08 0.85 0.35
C LYS A 3 24.08 0.42 -0.73
N VAL A 4 23.90 0.89 -1.96
CA VAL A 4 24.83 0.63 -3.07
C VAL A 4 26.18 1.29 -2.79
N TRP A 5 26.17 2.54 -2.32
CA TRP A 5 27.39 3.26 -1.95
C TRP A 5 28.13 2.58 -0.80
N ASN A 6 27.40 2.07 0.20
CA ASN A 6 27.94 1.29 1.31
C ASN A 6 28.37 -0.15 0.92
N HIS A 7 28.22 -0.57 -0.34
CA HIS A 7 28.46 -1.94 -0.80
C HIS A 7 27.61 -3.01 -0.08
N GLU A 8 26.47 -2.60 0.49
CA GLU A 8 25.48 -3.48 1.13
C GLU A 8 24.47 -4.06 0.11
N MET A 9 24.56 -3.64 -1.16
CA MET A 9 23.69 -4.04 -2.25
C MET A 9 24.44 -3.87 -3.57
N SER A 10 24.34 -4.85 -4.47
CA SER A 10 24.91 -4.77 -5.82
C SER A 10 24.17 -3.74 -6.68
N ILE A 11 24.83 -3.30 -7.75
CA ILE A 11 24.21 -2.39 -8.72
C ILE A 11 23.03 -3.09 -9.41
N GLU A 12 23.16 -4.38 -9.68
CA GLU A 12 22.16 -5.23 -10.29
C GLU A 12 20.90 -5.35 -9.41
N GLU A 13 21.05 -5.66 -8.12
CA GLU A 13 19.93 -5.70 -7.16
C GLU A 13 19.24 -4.34 -7.02
N ALA A 14 20.02 -3.25 -7.02
CA ALA A 14 19.47 -1.90 -6.98
C ALA A 14 18.70 -1.57 -8.25
N MET A 15 19.16 -2.05 -9.42
CA MET A 15 18.47 -1.86 -10.69
C MET A 15 17.15 -2.64 -10.72
N GLU A 16 17.13 -3.86 -10.17
CA GLU A 16 15.93 -4.67 -10.01
C GLU A 16 14.91 -3.98 -9.09
N GLU A 17 15.34 -3.41 -7.95
CA GLU A 17 14.48 -2.59 -7.08
C GLU A 17 13.94 -1.35 -7.78
N LEU A 18 14.77 -0.70 -8.62
CA LEU A 18 14.38 0.49 -9.38
C LEU A 18 13.42 0.19 -10.53
N LYS A 19 13.50 -1.00 -11.12
CA LYS A 19 12.63 -1.45 -12.21
C LYS A 19 11.15 -1.49 -11.82
N TYR A 20 10.88 -1.79 -10.54
CA TYR A 20 9.55 -1.74 -9.93
C TYR A 20 9.31 -0.44 -9.14
N TYR A 21 10.21 0.53 -9.23
CA TYR A 21 9.99 1.87 -8.71
C TYR A 21 9.31 2.69 -9.81
N PRO A 22 8.07 3.17 -9.61
CA PRO A 22 7.33 3.42 -8.37
C PRO A 22 6.19 2.42 -8.09
N PHE A 23 6.01 1.41 -8.95
CA PHE A 23 4.78 0.63 -8.99
C PHE A 23 5.01 -0.77 -8.43
N LYS A 24 4.19 -1.19 -7.47
CA LYS A 24 4.22 -2.56 -6.98
C LYS A 24 2.93 -3.27 -7.27
N GLU A 25 3.02 -4.45 -7.87
CA GLU A 25 1.88 -5.34 -8.05
C GLU A 25 1.71 -6.18 -6.78
N VAL A 26 0.52 -6.11 -6.19
CA VAL A 26 0.12 -6.86 -4.98
C VAL A 26 -1.32 -7.29 -5.14
N ALA A 27 -1.59 -8.59 -4.98
CA ALA A 27 -2.89 -9.18 -5.28
C ALA A 27 -3.38 -8.73 -6.66
N ASN A 28 -4.63 -8.28 -6.78
CA ASN A 28 -5.18 -7.71 -8.02
C ASN A 28 -5.03 -6.18 -8.11
N ALA A 29 -4.04 -5.59 -7.45
CA ALA A 29 -3.80 -4.15 -7.47
C ALA A 29 -2.37 -3.79 -7.88
N LYS A 30 -2.27 -2.70 -8.63
CA LYS A 30 -1.00 -2.03 -8.93
C LYS A 30 -0.92 -0.76 -8.11
N ILE A 31 -0.07 -0.75 -7.08
CA ILE A 31 0.10 0.35 -6.14
C ILE A 31 1.05 1.38 -6.76
N ASP A 32 0.65 2.65 -6.83
CA ASP A 32 1.48 3.75 -7.35
C ASP A 32 2.09 4.57 -6.21
N PHE A 33 3.39 4.38 -5.96
CA PHE A 33 4.11 5.15 -4.95
C PHE A 33 4.59 6.53 -5.45
N TYR A 34 4.52 6.89 -6.74
CA TYR A 34 4.95 8.21 -7.22
C TYR A 34 4.04 9.32 -6.71
N ARG A 35 2.74 9.03 -6.58
CA ARG A 35 1.75 10.05 -6.21
C ARG A 35 2.02 10.64 -4.83
N ASN A 36 2.50 9.84 -3.88
CA ASN A 36 2.88 10.31 -2.55
C ASN A 36 4.14 11.20 -2.60
N ILE A 37 5.15 10.80 -3.37
CA ILE A 37 6.41 11.55 -3.51
C ILE A 37 6.15 12.94 -4.10
N TYR A 38 5.31 13.02 -5.13
CA TYR A 38 5.10 14.27 -5.89
C TYR A 38 3.97 15.16 -5.36
N LYS A 39 2.88 14.56 -4.87
CA LYS A 39 1.68 15.31 -4.45
C LYS A 39 1.47 15.33 -2.95
N LYS A 40 2.26 14.60 -2.16
CA LYS A 40 2.07 14.40 -0.70
C LYS A 40 0.67 13.88 -0.33
N ILE A 41 -0.05 13.32 -1.28
CA ILE A 41 -1.38 12.74 -1.08
C ILE A 41 -1.22 11.22 -1.20
N PRO A 42 -1.46 10.47 -0.12
CA PRO A 42 -1.41 9.01 -0.16
C PRO A 42 -2.52 8.45 -1.06
N GLU A 43 -2.26 7.29 -1.62
CA GLU A 43 -3.26 6.54 -2.37
C GLU A 43 -4.26 5.87 -1.40
N ALA A 44 -5.52 5.77 -1.81
CA ALA A 44 -6.56 5.10 -1.04
C ALA A 44 -6.95 3.77 -1.70
N ILE A 45 -7.14 2.74 -0.87
CA ILE A 45 -7.64 1.43 -1.29
C ILE A 45 -9.14 1.53 -1.48
N TYR A 46 -9.60 1.38 -2.71
CA TYR A 46 -11.02 1.20 -3.01
C TYR A 46 -11.46 -0.22 -2.60
N GLY A 47 -12.22 -0.36 -1.52
CA GLY A 47 -12.53 -1.67 -0.94
C GLY A 47 -13.72 -2.40 -1.58
N LYS A 48 -14.68 -1.69 -2.18
CA LYS A 48 -15.86 -2.31 -2.79
C LYS A 48 -15.46 -3.29 -3.89
N GLY A 49 -15.89 -4.55 -3.76
CA GLY A 49 -15.62 -5.62 -4.71
C GLY A 49 -14.27 -6.34 -4.49
N LYS A 50 -13.47 -5.94 -3.48
CA LYS A 50 -12.26 -6.68 -3.07
C LYS A 50 -12.56 -7.64 -1.93
N SER A 51 -11.83 -8.76 -1.88
CA SER A 51 -11.85 -9.68 -0.75
C SER A 51 -11.11 -9.10 0.45
N ILE A 52 -11.36 -9.65 1.64
CA ILE A 52 -10.69 -9.27 2.88
C ILE A 52 -9.17 -9.47 2.76
N GLU A 53 -8.76 -10.59 2.16
CA GLU A 53 -7.36 -10.96 1.92
C GLU A 53 -6.68 -10.00 0.97
N GLU A 54 -7.35 -9.58 -0.10
CA GLU A 54 -6.82 -8.59 -1.05
C GLU A 54 -6.62 -7.25 -0.36
N ILE A 55 -7.61 -6.77 0.40
CA ILE A 55 -7.51 -5.50 1.11
C ILE A 55 -6.36 -5.55 2.12
N LYS A 56 -6.22 -6.66 2.85
CA LYS A 56 -5.14 -6.86 3.82
C LYS A 56 -3.76 -6.86 3.16
N ALA A 57 -3.58 -7.61 2.08
CA ALA A 57 -2.31 -7.67 1.36
C ALA A 57 -1.88 -6.30 0.83
N ILE A 58 -2.82 -5.54 0.25
CA ILE A 58 -2.55 -4.19 -0.25
C ILE A 58 -2.23 -3.23 0.91
N ALA A 59 -3.03 -3.26 1.98
CA ALA A 59 -2.84 -2.38 3.13
C ALA A 59 -1.50 -2.63 3.86
N GLU A 60 -1.12 -3.89 4.06
CA GLU A 60 0.16 -4.26 4.67
C GLU A 60 1.35 -3.78 3.82
N GLU A 61 1.26 -3.88 2.50
CA GLU A 61 2.32 -3.38 1.63
C GLU A 61 2.40 -1.84 1.65
N MET A 62 1.26 -1.15 1.54
CA MET A 62 1.23 0.32 1.55
C MET A 62 1.71 0.88 2.90
N ALA A 63 1.37 0.21 4.02
CA ALA A 63 1.73 0.63 5.37
C ALA A 63 3.25 0.67 5.62
N LYS A 64 4.06 -0.05 4.84
CA LYS A 64 5.53 -0.02 4.93
C LYS A 64 6.11 1.35 4.56
N ARG A 65 5.36 2.17 3.81
CA ARG A 65 5.87 3.41 3.21
C ARG A 65 4.99 4.64 3.49
N GLN A 66 3.71 4.46 3.80
CA GLN A 66 2.77 5.56 3.95
C GLN A 66 1.59 5.21 4.86
N LYS A 67 0.82 6.23 5.28
CA LYS A 67 -0.50 6.01 5.88
C LYS A 67 -1.45 5.46 4.82
N VAL A 68 -2.30 4.51 5.23
CA VAL A 68 -3.25 3.84 4.34
C VAL A 68 -4.66 4.33 4.64
N PHE A 69 -5.40 4.65 3.58
CA PHE A 69 -6.83 4.91 3.65
C PHE A 69 -7.56 3.82 2.88
N ILE A 70 -8.67 3.34 3.42
CA ILE A 70 -9.50 2.32 2.78
C ILE A 70 -10.92 2.88 2.75
N THR A 71 -11.51 3.01 1.56
CA THR A 71 -12.81 3.65 1.35
C THR A 71 -13.83 2.65 0.80
N ARG A 72 -15.12 2.88 1.05
CA ARG A 72 -16.21 2.01 0.61
C ARG A 72 -16.05 0.58 1.11
N VAL A 73 -15.88 0.47 2.42
CA VAL A 73 -15.71 -0.79 3.14
C VAL A 73 -16.77 -0.87 4.22
N GLU A 74 -17.49 -1.98 4.25
CA GLU A 74 -18.47 -2.24 5.31
C GLU A 74 -17.80 -2.51 6.66
N ARG A 75 -18.52 -2.21 7.74
CA ARG A 75 -18.05 -2.47 9.11
C ARG A 75 -17.62 -3.92 9.32
N SER A 76 -18.35 -4.87 8.75
CA SER A 76 -18.01 -6.30 8.77
C SER A 76 -16.60 -6.56 8.22
N VAL A 77 -16.25 -5.95 7.08
CA VAL A 77 -14.93 -6.10 6.47
C VAL A 77 -13.85 -5.47 7.35
N TYR A 78 -14.09 -4.29 7.94
CA TYR A 78 -13.16 -3.68 8.89
C TYR A 78 -12.88 -4.59 10.10
N GLU A 79 -13.92 -5.18 10.68
CA GLU A 79 -13.82 -6.09 11.83
C GLU A 79 -13.03 -7.35 11.50
N ASN A 80 -13.15 -7.86 10.26
CA ASN A 80 -12.45 -9.07 9.82
C ASN A 80 -11.03 -8.83 9.30
N ILE A 81 -10.69 -7.61 8.85
CA ILE A 81 -9.35 -7.27 8.34
C ILE A 81 -8.27 -7.36 9.45
N GLY A 82 -8.62 -7.02 10.69
CA GLY A 82 -7.74 -7.22 11.86
C GLY A 82 -6.44 -6.40 11.84
N ILE A 83 -6.40 -5.25 11.19
CA ILE A 83 -5.21 -4.37 11.15
C ILE A 83 -5.06 -3.62 12.48
N LYS A 84 -3.94 -3.85 13.17
CA LYS A 84 -3.63 -3.19 14.44
C LYS A 84 -3.51 -1.68 14.26
N GLY A 85 -4.24 -0.92 15.08
CA GLY A 85 -4.23 0.55 15.04
C GLY A 85 -5.04 1.16 13.89
N ALA A 86 -5.75 0.35 13.10
CA ALA A 86 -6.75 0.86 12.18
C ALA A 86 -7.94 1.47 12.93
N ARG A 87 -8.57 2.48 12.32
CA ARG A 87 -9.79 3.11 12.82
C ARG A 87 -10.83 3.12 11.72
N TYR A 88 -12.05 2.71 12.08
CA TYR A 88 -13.21 2.80 11.20
C TYR A 88 -13.91 4.15 11.34
N TYR A 89 -14.39 4.67 10.21
CA TYR A 89 -15.21 5.86 10.12
C TYR A 89 -16.46 5.50 9.31
N GLU A 90 -17.64 5.60 9.92
CA GLU A 90 -18.93 5.24 9.28
C GLU A 90 -19.18 6.09 8.04
N GLU A 91 -18.73 7.34 8.06
CA GLU A 91 -18.90 8.31 6.99
C GLU A 91 -18.11 7.94 5.72
N ALA A 92 -17.12 7.05 5.83
CA ALA A 92 -16.28 6.61 4.70
C ALA A 92 -16.90 5.44 3.90
N GLN A 93 -18.13 5.03 4.23
CA GLN A 93 -18.85 3.95 3.56
C GLN A 93 -19.54 4.40 2.24
N MET A 94 -19.78 5.70 2.05
CA MET A 94 -20.44 6.29 0.86
C MET A 94 -19.48 6.48 -0.34
#